data_AF-A0A7J5VX50-F1
#
_entry.id   AF-A0A7J5VX50-F1
#
_cell.length_a   1.000
_cell.length_b   1.000
_cell.length_c   1.000
_cell.angle_alpha   90.00
_cell.angle_beta   90.00
_cell.angle_gamma   90.00
#
_symmetry.space_group_name_H-M   'P 1'
#
loop_
_entity.id
_entity.type
_entity.pdbx_description
1 polymer ?
#
loop_
_entity_poly.entity_id
_entity_poly.type
_entity_poly.pdbx_seq_one_letter_code
_entity_poly.pdbx_strand_id
1 'polypeptide(L)' 'MKTSIVSTRPKTGRLLWIENKTFKNIVVATGPFSTLQFTKSKLREDPAWKNGKFKITY' A
#
# COMPACT_ATOMS: atom_id res chain seq x y z
N MET A 1 36.06 8.07 -4.77
CA MET A 1 35.09 6.99 -4.53
C MET A 1 33.76 7.43 -5.14
N LYS A 2 33.23 6.73 -6.15
CA LYS A 2 31.91 7.03 -6.74
C LYS A 2 30.84 6.42 -5.86
N THR A 3 30.15 7.23 -5.07
CA THR A 3 28.95 6.81 -4.35
C THR A 3 27.85 6.63 -5.37
N SER A 4 27.62 5.38 -5.80
CA SER A 4 26.44 5.03 -6.57
C SER A 4 25.23 5.48 -5.77
N ILE A 5 24.48 6.46 -6.30
CA ILE A 5 23.20 6.88 -5.74
C ILE A 5 22.29 5.66 -5.90
N VAL A 6 22.22 4.83 -4.87
CA VAL A 6 21.23 3.76 -4.78
C VAL A 6 19.90 4.47 -4.98
N SER A 7 19.23 4.17 -6.08
CA SER A 7 17.89 4.68 -6.40
C SER A 7 17.01 4.43 -5.18
N THR A 8 16.88 5.45 -4.34
CA THR A 8 16.06 5.44 -3.14
C THR A 8 14.65 5.26 -3.63
N ARG A 9 14.08 4.07 -3.39
CA ARG A 9 12.68 3.77 -3.68
C ARG A 9 11.82 4.99 -3.28
N PRO A 10 10.78 5.34 -4.04
CA PRO A 10 10.03 6.56 -3.80
C PRO A 10 9.62 6.71 -2.34
N LYS A 11 9.89 7.87 -1.73
CA LYS A 11 9.48 8.18 -0.34
C LYS A 11 7.97 8.03 -0.15
N THR A 12 7.22 8.23 -1.23
CA THR A 12 5.77 8.15 -1.32
C THR A 12 5.34 7.05 -2.29
N GLY A 13 4.17 6.47 -2.06
CA GLY A 13 3.58 5.49 -2.96
C GLY A 13 2.06 5.56 -2.93
N ARG A 14 1.44 4.56 -3.54
CA ARG A 14 -0.01 4.37 -3.55
C ARG A 14 -0.33 2.98 -3.03
N LEU A 15 -1.13 2.91 -1.98
CA LEU A 15 -1.77 1.69 -1.53
C LEU A 15 -3.05 1.53 -2.34
N LEU A 16 -3.05 0.53 -3.20
CA LEU A 16 -4.19 0.10 -3.98
C LEU A 16 -4.89 -1.04 -3.24
N TRP A 17 -6.18 -0.86 -2.97
CA TRP A 17 -7.06 -1.95 -2.57
C TRP A 17 -7.66 -2.61 -3.81
N ILE A 18 -7.19 -3.82 -4.09
CA ILE A 18 -7.62 -4.63 -5.22
C ILE A 18 -8.65 -5.61 -4.67
N GLU A 19 -9.91 -5.21 -4.76
CA GLU A 19 -11.08 -6.08 -4.72
C GLU A 19 -11.38 -6.76 -3.37
N ASN A 20 -12.57 -6.45 -2.85
CA ASN A 20 -13.35 -7.39 -2.07
C ASN A 20 -14.47 -7.86 -3.01
N LYS A 21 -14.73 -9.18 -3.12
CA LYS A 21 -15.79 -9.73 -4.00
C LYS A 21 -17.16 -9.07 -3.77
N THR A 22 -17.36 -8.47 -2.59
CA THR A 22 -18.56 -7.76 -2.17
C THR A 22 -18.58 -6.29 -2.57
N PHE A 23 -17.43 -5.65 -2.76
CA PHE A 23 -17.31 -4.22 -3.02
C PHE A 23 -16.30 -3.99 -4.16
N LYS A 24 -16.80 -3.67 -5.37
CA LYS A 24 -16.00 -3.26 -6.54
C LYS A 24 -15.28 -1.91 -6.36
N ASN A 25 -15.17 -1.38 -5.15
CA ASN A 25 -14.58 -0.08 -4.88
C ASN A 25 -13.07 -0.23 -4.69
N ILE A 26 -12.30 0.41 -5.56
CA ILE A 26 -10.85 0.55 -5.41
C ILE A 26 -10.61 1.73 -4.46
N VAL A 27 -10.25 1.45 -3.21
CA VAL A 27 -9.77 2.51 -2.31
C VAL A 27 -8.28 2.72 -2.58
N VAL A 28 -7.93 3.95 -2.94
CA VAL A 28 -6.54 4.37 -3.22
C VAL A 28 -6.10 5.34 -2.13
N ALA A 29 -5.20 4.91 -1.25
CA ALA A 29 -4.53 5.80 -0.31
C ALA A 29 -3.15 6.16 -0.87
N THR A 30 -2.79 7.45 -0.82
CA THR A 30 -1.49 7.94 -1.31
C THR A 30 -0.74 8.54 -0.13
N GLY A 31 0.54 8.23 0.02
CA GLY A 31 1.30 8.74 1.16
C GLY A 31 2.67 8.09 1.33
N PRO A 32 3.36 8.39 2.45
CA PRO A 32 4.64 7.79 2.78
C PRO A 32 4.53 6.27 2.87
N PHE A 33 5.54 5.55 2.38
CA PHE A 33 5.51 4.08 2.33
C PHE A 33 5.33 3.44 3.73
N SER A 34 5.94 4.02 4.77
CA SER A 34 5.77 3.58 6.17
C SER A 34 4.31 3.69 6.63
N THR A 35 3.66 4.80 6.33
CA THR A 35 2.23 5.02 6.61
C THR A 35 1.38 4.02 5.85
N LEU A 36 1.64 3.79 4.56
CA LEU A 36 0.90 2.84 3.74
C LEU A 36 1.07 1.39 4.22
N GLN A 37 2.24 1.00 4.70
CA GLN A 37 2.47 -0.32 5.32
C GLN A 37 1.72 -0.47 6.63
N PHE A 38 1.72 0.56 7.49
CA PHE A 38 0.94 0.56 8.72
C PHE A 38 -0.56 0.43 8.42
N THR A 39 -1.09 1.25 7.51
CA THR A 39 -2.48 1.18 7.06
C THR A 39 -2.82 -0.20 6.50
N LYS A 40 -1.94 -0.79 5.66
CA LYS A 40 -2.12 -2.14 5.14
C LYS A 40 -2.18 -3.20 6.25
N SER A 41 -1.36 -3.09 7.30
CA SER A 41 -1.39 -4.01 8.44
C SER A 41 -2.72 -3.91 9.18
N LYS A 42 -3.16 -2.68 9.48
CA LYS A 42 -4.44 -2.43 10.16
C LYS A 42 -5.64 -2.93 9.36
N LEU A 43 -5.63 -2.73 8.04
CA LEU A 43 -6.69 -3.24 7.16
C LEU A 43 -6.68 -4.77 7.05
N ARG A 44 -5.56 -5.46 7.26
CA ARG A 44 -5.56 -6.94 7.32
C ARG A 44 -6.16 -7.48 8.62
N GLU A 45 -6.07 -6.72 9.71
CA GLU A 45 -6.65 -7.06 11.00
C GLU A 45 -8.19 -6.90 10.99
N ASP A 46 -8.72 -5.98 10.18
CA ASP A 46 -10.15 -5.72 10.09
C ASP A 46 -10.91 -6.86 9.35
N PRO A 47 -11.93 -7.49 9.97
CA PRO A 47 -12.70 -8.57 9.37
C PRO A 47 -13.34 -8.23 8.02
N ALA A 48 -13.74 -6.97 7.80
CA ALA A 48 -14.35 -6.54 6.54
C ALA A 48 -13.34 -6.50 5.36
N TRP A 49 -12.05 -6.50 5.68
CA TRP A 49 -10.95 -6.26 4.74
C TRP A 49 -9.90 -7.38 4.73
N LYS A 50 -10.01 -8.33 5.67
CA LYS A 50 -9.14 -9.52 5.83
C LYS A 50 -8.94 -10.31 4.54
N ASN A 51 -9.95 -10.36 3.67
CA ASN A 51 -9.92 -11.08 2.39
C ASN A 51 -9.56 -10.20 1.18
N GLY A 52 -9.31 -8.90 1.39
CA GLY A 52 -8.94 -7.96 0.34
C GLY A 52 -7.49 -8.12 -0.11
N LYS A 53 -7.20 -7.89 -1.39
CA LYS A 53 -5.80 -7.86 -1.88
C LYS A 53 -5.25 -6.44 -1.78
N PHE A 54 -4.09 -6.28 -1.16
CA PHE A 54 -3.43 -4.98 -0.98
C PHE A 54 -2.10 -4.93 -1.72
N LYS A 55 -1.99 -4.01 -2.67
CA LYS A 55 -0.76 -3.75 -3.43
C LYS A 55 -0.27 -2.33 -3.14
N ILE A 56 0.99 -2.20 -2.72
CA ILE A 56 1.64 -0.89 -2.68
C ILE A 56 2.42 -0.73 -3.97
N THR A 57 2.23 0.41 -4.62
CA THR A 57 2.88 0.81 -5.86
C THR A 57 3.62 2.12 -5.64
N TYR A 58 4.62 2.41 -6.47
CA TYR A 58 5.41 3.64 -6.43
C TYR A 58 4.99 4.55 -7.57
#